data_AF-A0A832MM82-F1
#
_entry.id   AF-A0A832MM82-F1
#
_cell.length_a   1.000
_cell.length_b   1.000
_cell.length_c   1.000
_cell.angle_alpha   90.00
_cell.angle_beta   90.00
_cell.angle_gamma   90.00
#
_symmetry.space_group_name_H-M   'P 1'
#
loop_
_entity.id
_entity.type
_entity.pdbx_description
1 polymer ?
#
loop_
_entity_poly.entity_id
_entity_poly.type
_entity_poly.pdbx_seq_one_letter_code
_entity_poly.pdbx_strand_id
1 'polypeptide(L)'
;MVFVVVAVVVIVFSVGATFKNRTWKADFPYIGAFFCHNGDYVRFYCTQDMHRFYYMTAKDSSAFVEFYIDGVRQEVVNELPANKWNSRHFSIANWTHFDLGPGFIGHEVEIHFRENVTVNGVRCPENDIMIKLEDNSLATLWKNVDSTTYCDLDLFAK
;
A
#
# COMPACT_ATOMS: atom_id res chain seq x y z
N MET A 1 -24.50 -20.72 -26.61
CA MET A 1 -23.17 -20.89 -25.98
C MET A 1 -22.35 -19.61 -25.94
N VAL A 2 -22.20 -18.87 -27.05
CA VAL A 2 -21.41 -17.62 -27.10
C VAL A 2 -21.88 -16.56 -26.09
N PHE A 3 -23.19 -16.39 -25.91
CA PHE A 3 -23.76 -15.43 -24.94
C PHE A 3 -23.43 -15.76 -23.47
N VAL A 4 -23.34 -17.05 -23.11
CA VAL A 4 -23.01 -17.48 -21.75
C VAL A 4 -21.52 -17.22 -21.46
N VAL A 5 -20.65 -17.44 -22.45
CA VAL A 5 -19.22 -17.14 -22.34
C VAL A 5 -18.99 -15.63 -22.21
N VAL A 6 -19.68 -14.80 -23.01
CA VAL A 6 -19.58 -13.34 -22.88
C VAL A 6 -20.11 -12.85 -21.53
N ALA A 7 -21.23 -13.40 -21.04
CA ALA A 7 -21.77 -13.03 -19.73
C ALA A 7 -20.83 -13.43 -18.58
N VAL A 8 -20.23 -14.63 -18.63
CA VAL A 8 -19.25 -15.07 -17.63
C VAL A 8 -17.98 -14.22 -17.70
N VAL A 9 -17.50 -13.86 -18.89
CA VAL A 9 -16.35 -12.96 -19.07
C VAL A 9 -16.66 -11.57 -18.53
N VAL A 10 -17.83 -10.99 -18.83
CA VAL A 10 -18.26 -9.68 -18.30
C VAL A 10 -18.45 -9.73 -16.77
N ILE A 11 -18.96 -10.82 -16.21
CA ILE A 11 -19.06 -11.01 -14.76
C ILE A 11 -17.66 -11.14 -14.14
N VAL A 12 -16.73 -11.88 -14.72
CA VAL A 12 -15.36 -12.00 -14.20
C VAL A 12 -14.62 -10.66 -14.29
N PHE A 13 -14.78 -9.89 -15.37
CA PHE A 13 -14.20 -8.55 -15.49
C PHE A 13 -14.85 -7.52 -14.55
N SER A 14 -16.17 -7.59 -14.35
CA SER A 14 -16.87 -6.69 -13.41
C SER A 14 -16.62 -7.05 -11.95
N VAL A 15 -16.44 -8.34 -11.63
CA VAL A 15 -16.05 -8.81 -10.30
C VAL A 15 -14.58 -8.48 -10.00
N GLY A 16 -13.69 -8.61 -10.99
CA GLY A 16 -12.32 -8.11 -10.95
C GLY A 16 -12.23 -6.59 -10.72
N ALA A 17 -13.13 -5.83 -11.36
CA ALA A 17 -13.25 -4.38 -11.14
C ALA A 17 -13.86 -3.99 -9.77
N THR A 18 -14.46 -4.94 -9.03
CA THR A 18 -14.88 -4.75 -7.64
C THR A 18 -13.80 -5.04 -6.60
N PHE A 19 -12.60 -5.47 -6.99
CA PHE A 19 -11.43 -5.39 -6.13
C PHE A 19 -10.99 -3.91 -6.02
N LYS A 20 -11.73 -3.23 -5.13
CA LYS A 20 -11.38 -2.14 -4.21
C LYS A 20 -10.27 -1.13 -4.58
N ASN A 21 -10.32 -0.56 -5.78
CA ASN A 21 -9.75 0.77 -6.06
C ASN A 21 -10.52 1.93 -5.36
N ARG A 22 -10.50 1.99 -4.02
CA ARG A 22 -11.16 3.07 -3.26
C ARG A 22 -10.16 4.05 -2.71
N THR A 23 -10.47 5.33 -2.88
CA THR A 23 -9.75 6.42 -2.22
C THR A 23 -10.50 6.82 -0.96
N TRP A 24 -9.82 6.75 0.17
CA TRP A 24 -10.33 7.13 1.49
C TRP A 24 -9.57 8.36 1.95
N LYS A 25 -10.24 9.32 2.57
CA LYS A 25 -9.58 10.50 3.13
C LYS A 25 -9.22 10.19 4.59
N ALA A 26 -9.75 10.97 5.53
CA ALA A 26 -9.61 10.74 6.97
C ALA A 26 -10.57 9.65 7.52
N ASP A 27 -11.39 9.03 6.68
CA ASP A 27 -12.44 8.09 7.07
C ASP A 27 -12.05 6.61 6.89
N PHE A 28 -10.78 6.33 6.58
CA PHE A 28 -10.30 4.96 6.49
C PHE A 28 -10.25 4.32 7.89
N PRO A 29 -10.97 3.22 8.15
CA PRO A 29 -11.14 2.70 9.51
C PRO A 29 -10.02 1.74 9.97
N TYR A 30 -9.03 1.49 9.10
CA TYR A 30 -7.96 0.52 9.33
C TYR A 30 -6.59 1.20 9.39
N ILE A 31 -5.63 0.54 10.02
CA ILE A 31 -4.26 1.06 10.19
C ILE A 31 -3.33 0.70 9.05
N GLY A 32 -3.79 -0.18 8.16
CA GLY A 32 -3.06 -0.61 6.98
C GLY A 32 -3.99 -1.06 5.87
N ALA A 33 -3.41 -1.18 4.68
CA ALA A 33 -4.12 -1.52 3.46
C ALA A 33 -3.23 -2.29 2.49
N PHE A 34 -3.86 -2.92 1.50
CA PHE A 34 -3.19 -3.56 0.38
C PHE A 34 -3.01 -2.58 -0.78
N PHE A 35 -1.82 -2.61 -1.37
CA PHE A 35 -1.41 -1.83 -2.53
C PHE A 35 -1.14 -2.84 -3.63
N CYS A 36 -1.99 -2.82 -4.65
CA CYS A 36 -2.06 -3.86 -5.68
C CYS A 36 -1.73 -3.29 -7.06
N HIS A 37 -1.66 -1.97 -7.18
CA HIS A 37 -1.51 -1.28 -8.45
C HIS A 37 -0.46 -0.17 -8.38
N ASN A 38 0.28 -0.01 -9.47
CA ASN A 38 1.22 1.10 -9.61
C ASN A 38 0.52 2.46 -9.40
N GLY A 39 1.02 3.25 -8.45
CA GLY A 39 0.46 4.55 -8.11
C GLY A 39 -0.60 4.54 -7.01
N ASP A 40 -0.90 3.39 -6.43
CA ASP A 40 -1.54 3.31 -5.11
C ASP A 40 -0.63 4.01 -4.10
N TYR A 41 -1.20 4.82 -3.21
CA TYR A 41 -0.39 5.50 -2.20
C TYR A 41 -1.15 5.79 -0.92
N VAL A 42 -0.40 5.92 0.16
CA VAL A 42 -0.86 6.51 1.41
C VAL A 42 -0.17 7.85 1.62
N ARG A 43 -0.92 8.83 2.10
CA ARG A 43 -0.45 10.16 2.47
C ARG A 43 -0.70 10.38 3.95
N PHE A 44 0.31 10.88 4.65
CA PHE A 44 0.23 11.19 6.07
C PHE A 44 1.21 12.30 6.43
N TYR A 45 1.01 12.90 7.59
CA TYR A 45 1.96 13.86 8.14
C TYR A 45 3.02 13.15 8.98
N CYS A 46 4.28 13.24 8.59
CA CYS A 46 5.38 12.57 9.27
C CYS A 46 5.82 13.37 10.50
N THR A 47 5.90 12.69 11.65
CA THR A 47 6.26 13.31 12.94
C THR A 47 7.36 12.54 13.64
N GLN A 48 7.86 13.03 14.77
CA GLN A 48 8.82 12.29 15.60
C GLN A 48 8.28 10.95 16.10
N ASP A 49 6.96 10.85 16.29
CA ASP A 49 6.30 9.62 16.76
C ASP A 49 5.74 8.77 15.61
N MET A 50 5.70 9.32 14.39
CA MET A 50 5.17 8.69 13.19
C MET A 50 6.14 8.90 12.02
N HIS A 51 7.27 8.21 12.09
CA HIS A 51 8.36 8.30 11.11
C HIS A 51 8.77 6.94 10.57
N ARG A 52 7.98 5.89 10.80
CA ARG A 52 8.18 4.59 10.16
C ARG A 52 6.86 4.03 9.67
N PHE A 53 6.96 3.12 8.73
CA PHE A 53 5.84 2.30 8.31
C PHE A 53 6.24 0.84 8.34
N TYR A 54 5.25 -0.01 8.51
CA TYR A 54 5.39 -1.45 8.52
C TYR A 54 4.92 -2.00 7.18
N TYR A 55 5.54 -3.09 6.74
CA TYR A 55 5.16 -3.72 5.50
C TYR A 55 5.35 -5.25 5.49
N MET A 56 4.60 -5.89 4.60
CA MET A 56 4.72 -7.29 4.22
C MET A 56 4.43 -7.43 2.72
N THR A 57 5.18 -8.26 2.03
CA THR A 57 5.02 -8.53 0.60
C THR A 57 4.05 -9.67 0.36
N ALA A 58 3.31 -9.66 -0.74
CA ALA A 58 2.40 -10.76 -1.09
C ALA A 58 3.17 -12.00 -1.57
N LYS A 59 4.27 -11.78 -2.30
CA LYS A 59 5.17 -12.83 -2.80
C LYS A 59 6.49 -12.81 -2.00
N ASP A 60 7.26 -13.89 -2.11
CA ASP A 60 8.61 -13.99 -1.54
C ASP A 60 9.64 -13.28 -2.45
N SER A 61 9.42 -11.98 -2.64
CA SER A 61 10.22 -11.11 -3.49
C SER A 61 10.17 -9.68 -2.97
N SER A 62 11.10 -8.82 -3.40
CA SER A 62 11.09 -7.40 -3.04
C SER A 62 9.88 -6.67 -3.63
N ALA A 63 9.45 -5.59 -2.98
CA ALA A 63 8.49 -4.62 -3.48
C ALA A 63 9.16 -3.25 -3.58
N PHE A 64 8.58 -2.33 -4.33
CA PHE A 64 9.23 -1.05 -4.64
C PHE A 64 8.29 0.11 -4.32
N VAL A 65 8.83 1.13 -3.65
CA VAL A 65 8.09 2.35 -3.31
C VAL A 65 8.87 3.59 -3.71
N GLU A 66 8.17 4.65 -4.05
CA GLU A 66 8.74 5.97 -4.29
C GLU A 66 8.09 6.98 -3.36
N PHE A 67 8.88 7.90 -2.82
CA PHE A 67 8.37 8.91 -1.90
C PHE A 67 8.08 10.25 -2.60
N TYR A 68 7.06 10.93 -2.09
CA TYR A 68 6.83 12.35 -2.33
C TYR A 68 6.87 13.07 -0.99
N ILE A 69 7.45 14.27 -0.97
CA ILE A 69 7.55 15.11 0.22
C ILE A 69 6.96 16.46 -0.14
N ASP A 70 5.92 16.90 0.57
CA ASP A 70 5.15 18.11 0.29
C ASP A 70 4.70 18.22 -1.19
N GLY A 71 4.29 17.09 -1.76
CA GLY A 71 3.88 16.99 -3.16
C GLY A 71 5.04 16.94 -4.17
N VAL A 72 6.29 17.01 -3.73
CA VAL A 72 7.48 16.92 -4.59
C VAL A 72 7.96 15.48 -4.68
N ARG A 73 7.91 14.93 -5.91
CA ARG A 73 8.43 13.60 -6.24
C ARG A 73 9.94 13.52 -5.99
N GLN A 74 10.40 12.49 -5.29
CA GLN A 74 11.84 12.31 -5.02
C GLN A 74 12.62 11.62 -6.15
N GLU A 75 11.93 11.02 -7.14
CA GLU A 75 12.51 10.35 -8.30
C GLU A 75 13.49 9.20 -7.97
N VAL A 76 13.49 8.73 -6.73
CA VAL A 76 14.28 7.60 -6.25
C VAL A 76 13.34 6.53 -5.73
N VAL A 77 13.52 5.31 -6.24
CA VAL A 77 12.78 4.15 -5.76
C VAL A 77 13.55 3.49 -4.64
N ASN A 78 12.83 3.13 -3.59
CA ASN A 78 13.32 2.36 -2.47
C ASN A 78 12.84 0.92 -2.63
N GLU A 79 13.80 -0.01 -2.65
CA GLU A 79 13.51 -1.43 -2.62
C GLU A 79 13.20 -1.84 -1.17
N LEU A 80 12.03 -2.44 -0.99
CA LEU A 80 11.61 -3.07 0.26
C LEU A 80 11.89 -4.57 0.14
N PRO A 81 12.85 -5.11 0.93
CA PRO A 81 13.19 -6.53 0.88
C PRO A 81 11.99 -7.45 1.10
N ALA A 82 12.03 -8.65 0.53
CA ALA A 82 11.00 -9.66 0.68
C ALA A 82 10.63 -9.91 2.16
N ASN A 83 9.34 -9.84 2.47
CA ASN A 83 8.79 -10.18 3.78
C ASN A 83 7.39 -10.76 3.61
N LYS A 84 7.33 -12.02 3.15
CA LYS A 84 6.07 -12.61 2.70
C LYS A 84 5.03 -12.68 3.81
N TRP A 85 3.80 -12.26 3.48
CA TRP A 85 2.62 -12.43 4.32
C TRP A 85 2.47 -13.86 4.85
N ASN A 86 2.32 -14.01 6.16
CA ASN A 86 2.40 -15.30 6.83
C ASN A 86 1.27 -15.59 7.85
N SER A 87 0.30 -14.69 7.99
CA SER A 87 -0.79 -14.79 8.97
C SER A 87 -2.14 -14.50 8.32
N ARG A 88 -3.25 -14.64 9.04
CA ARG A 88 -4.55 -14.03 8.64
C ARG A 88 -4.92 -12.82 9.50
N HIS A 89 -4.17 -12.61 10.58
CA HIS A 89 -4.38 -11.54 11.55
C HIS A 89 -3.21 -10.56 11.50
N PHE A 90 -3.50 -9.27 11.29
CA PHE A 90 -2.47 -8.22 11.25
C PHE A 90 -1.70 -8.14 12.57
N SER A 91 -2.37 -8.25 13.72
CA SER A 91 -1.77 -8.10 15.06
C SER A 91 -0.66 -9.11 15.41
N ILE A 92 -0.63 -10.28 14.77
CA ILE A 92 0.37 -11.34 15.03
C ILE A 92 1.31 -11.61 13.86
N ALA A 93 1.13 -10.90 12.74
CA ALA A 93 1.97 -11.07 11.57
C ALA A 93 3.38 -10.51 11.82
N ASN A 94 4.39 -11.07 11.15
CA ASN A 94 5.78 -10.65 11.31
C ASN A 94 6.08 -9.42 10.44
N TRP A 95 5.59 -8.27 10.86
CA TRP A 95 5.84 -7.01 10.18
C TRP A 95 7.32 -6.62 10.21
N THR A 96 7.86 -6.28 9.04
CA THR A 96 9.11 -5.53 8.92
C THR A 96 8.77 -4.05 8.88
N HIS A 97 9.66 -3.19 9.36
CA HIS A 97 9.50 -1.74 9.27
C HIS A 97 10.52 -1.12 8.34
N PHE A 98 10.17 0.06 7.84
CA PHE A 98 11.05 0.97 7.13
C PHE A 98 11.03 2.31 7.87
N ASP A 99 12.20 2.75 8.35
CA ASP A 99 12.35 4.04 9.01
C ASP A 99 12.53 5.15 7.97
N LEU A 100 11.64 6.14 8.00
CA LEU A 100 11.82 7.38 7.28
C LEU A 100 12.89 8.19 8.00
N GLY A 101 13.91 8.60 7.25
CA GLY A 101 15.01 9.40 7.80
C GLY A 101 14.56 10.77 8.32
N PRO A 102 15.43 11.49 9.05
CA PRO A 102 15.10 12.78 9.66
C PRO A 102 14.64 13.86 8.67
N GLY A 103 15.01 13.74 7.39
CA GLY A 103 14.56 14.65 6.32
C GLY A 103 13.08 14.58 5.97
N PHE A 104 12.34 13.59 6.49
CA PHE A 104 10.89 13.46 6.29
C PHE A 104 10.07 14.09 7.42
N ILE A 105 10.68 14.32 8.59
CA ILE A 105 9.95 14.75 9.78
C ILE A 105 9.48 16.20 9.61
N GLY A 106 8.20 16.44 9.89
CA GLY A 106 7.56 17.76 9.75
C GLY A 106 6.96 18.01 8.36
N HIS A 107 6.97 17.02 7.48
CA HIS A 107 6.47 17.12 6.10
C HIS A 107 5.26 16.22 5.84
N GLU A 108 4.47 16.59 4.83
CA GLU A 108 3.47 15.67 4.26
C GLU A 108 4.20 14.65 3.37
N VAL A 109 4.05 13.36 3.68
CA VAL A 109 4.74 12.27 2.99
C VAL A 109 3.73 11.42 2.24
N GLU A 110 4.05 11.06 1.00
CA GLU A 110 3.32 10.04 0.24
C GLU A 110 4.21 8.84 -0.05
N ILE A 111 3.71 7.64 0.22
CA ILE A 111 4.37 6.38 -0.12
C ILE A 111 3.68 5.81 -1.35
N HIS A 112 4.27 5.98 -2.54
CA HIS A 112 3.71 5.48 -3.78
C HIS A 112 4.22 4.09 -4.08
N PHE A 113 3.32 3.12 -4.20
CA PHE A 113 3.66 1.80 -4.69
C PHE A 113 4.05 1.85 -6.17
N ARG A 114 5.15 1.17 -6.50
CA ARG A 114 5.71 1.09 -7.85
C ARG A 114 5.80 -0.36 -8.26
N GLU A 115 5.08 -0.71 -9.31
CA GLU A 115 5.13 -2.03 -9.92
C GLU A 115 4.92 -1.96 -11.42
N ASN A 116 5.39 -2.98 -12.13
CA ASN A 116 5.37 -3.09 -13.59
C ASN A 116 5.94 -1.88 -14.35
N VAL A 117 6.71 -1.01 -13.68
CA VAL A 117 7.23 0.26 -14.20
C VAL A 117 8.76 0.30 -14.11
N THR A 118 9.37 1.21 -14.84
CA THR A 118 10.78 1.57 -14.68
C THR A 118 10.86 3.03 -14.24
N VAL A 119 11.56 3.30 -13.15
CA VAL A 119 11.77 4.66 -12.62
C VAL A 119 13.27 4.89 -12.54
N ASN A 120 13.76 5.92 -13.22
CA ASN A 120 15.19 6.28 -13.25
C ASN A 120 16.13 5.08 -13.50
N GLY A 121 15.73 4.22 -14.43
CA GLY A 121 16.50 3.03 -14.83
C GLY A 121 16.32 1.79 -13.94
N VAL A 122 15.63 1.90 -12.80
CA VAL A 122 15.33 0.77 -11.91
C VAL A 122 14.02 0.10 -12.32
N ARG A 123 14.07 -1.19 -12.64
CA ARG A 123 12.87 -1.99 -12.96
C ARG A 123 12.17 -2.41 -11.66
N CYS A 124 10.91 -2.05 -11.54
CA CYS A 124 10.03 -2.41 -10.42
C CYS A 124 9.08 -3.52 -10.90
N PRO A 125 9.37 -4.81 -10.67
CA PRO A 125 8.45 -5.91 -11.02
C PRO A 125 7.18 -5.91 -10.16
N GLU A 126 6.18 -6.68 -10.59
CA GLU A 126 4.90 -6.87 -9.89
C GLU A 126 5.05 -7.63 -8.57
N ASN A 127 4.68 -6.99 -7.46
CA ASN A 127 4.58 -7.65 -6.17
C ASN A 127 3.78 -6.79 -5.18
N ASP A 128 2.50 -7.11 -5.04
CA ASP A 128 1.59 -6.45 -4.09
C ASP A 128 2.20 -6.38 -2.69
N ILE A 129 1.89 -5.30 -1.99
CA ILE A 129 2.43 -5.01 -0.67
C ILE A 129 1.30 -4.59 0.27
N MET A 130 1.36 -5.05 1.51
CA MET A 130 0.60 -4.45 2.59
C MET A 130 1.48 -3.40 3.27
N ILE A 131 0.93 -2.22 3.47
CA ILE A 131 1.55 -1.16 4.27
C ILE A 131 0.64 -0.88 5.46
N LYS A 132 1.26 -0.78 6.63
CA LYS A 132 0.64 -0.39 7.89
C LYS A 132 1.40 0.81 8.45
N LEU A 133 0.68 1.82 8.92
CA LEU A 133 1.28 2.94 9.64
C LEU A 133 1.39 2.60 11.13
N GLU A 134 2.26 3.32 11.85
CA GLU A 134 2.31 3.24 13.33
C GLU A 134 0.97 3.60 13.96
N ASP A 135 0.38 4.68 13.45
CA ASP A 135 -0.90 5.23 13.83
C ASP A 135 -1.59 5.76 12.57
N ASN A 136 -2.91 5.56 12.45
CA ASN A 136 -3.69 6.05 11.33
C ASN A 136 -4.28 7.45 11.57
N SER A 137 -4.13 8.01 12.78
CA SER A 137 -4.70 9.31 13.16
C SER A 137 -4.24 10.48 12.29
N LEU A 138 -3.03 10.39 11.72
CA LEU A 138 -2.43 11.40 10.84
C LEU A 138 -2.44 11.01 9.35
N ALA A 139 -3.03 9.87 8.99
CA ALA A 139 -3.24 9.53 7.60
C ALA A 139 -4.34 10.41 7.00
N THR A 140 -3.99 11.14 5.94
CA THR A 140 -4.91 12.08 5.29
C THR A 140 -5.52 11.50 4.02
N LEU A 141 -4.87 10.50 3.43
CA LEU A 141 -5.38 9.80 2.24
C LEU A 141 -4.84 8.38 2.15
N TRP A 142 -5.72 7.45 1.83
CA TRP A 142 -5.39 6.12 1.32
C TRP A 142 -5.97 5.98 -0.08
N LYS A 143 -5.14 6.09 -1.12
CA LYS A 143 -5.58 6.15 -2.51
C LYS A 143 -5.52 4.78 -3.18
N ASN A 144 -6.66 4.37 -3.75
CA ASN A 144 -6.84 3.15 -4.53
C ASN A 144 -6.45 1.86 -3.80
N VAL A 145 -6.50 1.87 -2.47
CA VAL A 145 -6.05 0.73 -1.68
C VAL A 145 -7.19 -0.25 -1.39
N ASP A 146 -6.81 -1.52 -1.32
CA ASP A 146 -7.69 -2.62 -1.00
C ASP A 146 -7.79 -2.83 0.52
N SER A 147 -9.02 -3.00 1.01
CA SER A 147 -9.31 -3.37 2.40
C SER A 147 -9.94 -4.77 2.49
N THR A 148 -9.20 -5.83 2.18
CA THR A 148 -9.81 -7.16 2.09
C THR A 148 -10.36 -7.65 3.45
N THR A 149 -11.55 -8.24 3.46
CA THR A 149 -12.17 -8.76 4.70
C THR A 149 -11.58 -10.11 5.15
N TYR A 150 -10.72 -10.72 4.34
CA TYR A 150 -10.07 -11.99 4.67
C TYR A 150 -8.83 -11.80 5.55
N CYS A 151 -8.21 -10.62 5.48
CA CYS A 151 -7.22 -10.17 6.44
C CYS A 151 -7.93 -9.30 7.48
N ASP A 152 -7.69 -9.58 8.76
CA ASP A 152 -8.01 -8.61 9.79
C ASP A 152 -7.02 -7.46 9.64
N LEU A 153 -7.43 -6.35 9.02
CA LEU A 153 -6.59 -5.15 8.79
C LEU A 153 -6.42 -4.29 10.06
N ASP A 154 -6.59 -4.93 11.22
CA ASP A 154 -6.75 -4.39 12.57
C ASP A 154 -7.61 -3.12 12.60
N LEU A 155 -8.87 -3.34 12.95
CA LEU A 155 -9.87 -2.33 13.25
C LEU A 155 -9.33 -1.35 14.32
N PHE A 156 -9.17 -0.08 13.94
CA PHE A 156 -8.85 1.06 14.81
C PHE A 156 -7.55 0.94 15.65
N ALA A 157 -6.43 1.48 15.15
CA ALA A 157 -5.53 2.23 16.05
C ALA A 157 -5.95 3.69 15.98
N LYS A 158 -6.53 4.16 17.08
CA LYS A 158 -6.59 5.58 17.42
C LYS A 158 -5.33 5.95 18.16
#